data_AF-A0AAD4F3S6-F1
#
_entry.id   AF-A0AAD4F3S6-F1
#
_cell.length_a   1.000
_cell.length_b   1.000
_cell.length_c   1.000
_cell.angle_alpha   90.00
_cell.angle_beta   90.00
_cell.angle_gamma   90.00
#
_symmetry.space_group_name_H-M   'P 1'
#
loop_
_entity.id
_entity.type
_entity.pdbx_description
1 polymer ?
#
loop_
_entity_poly.entity_id
_entity_poly.type
_entity_poly.pdbx_seq_one_letter_code
_entity_poly.pdbx_strand_id
1 'polypeptide(L)'
;MGTRHLICVFWKGRWYIAQYGQFDGYPEGQGVKILKFLSVACNIDNLKSGLENFVYEPTNEEIEAIWAECEAWDEARRAQTNAWERNMFGINQLYPSLARETSAGLLGIIARTSRTEDEGDAEGDVEGGAQGPETKTPKKIPVCLQLEFANDSLFCEWAYVVDLDKEVFEVYGGSEKKHDRHRFKDVGDEQSPVPAFLCSFNFAEIFLMKNNSEFLDKVEEASNERAEEDEEDVDKSDIQRHATTTGVPLWRIEQDRLDDEDSEGSAQGSP
;
A
#
# COMPACT_ATOMS: atom_id res chain seq x y z
N MET A 1 8.56 11.91 -12.20
CA MET A 1 7.46 11.61 -11.25
C MET A 1 7.53 10.12 -10.91
N GLY A 2 7.13 9.72 -9.71
CA GLY A 2 7.11 8.30 -9.33
C GLY A 2 5.73 7.88 -8.86
N THR A 3 5.48 6.57 -8.93
CA THR A 3 4.22 5.94 -8.52
C THR A 3 3.95 6.17 -7.04
N ARG A 4 2.74 6.58 -6.72
CA ARG A 4 2.26 6.83 -5.36
C ARG A 4 1.33 5.71 -4.93
N HIS A 5 1.33 5.43 -3.64
CA HIS A 5 0.63 4.27 -3.13
C HIS A 5 0.29 4.43 -1.65
N LEU A 6 -0.53 3.52 -1.14
CA LEU A 6 -0.86 3.41 0.27
C LEU A 6 -0.36 2.07 0.83
N ILE A 7 0.38 2.11 1.94
CA ILE A 7 0.77 0.91 2.69
C ILE A 7 -0.06 0.87 3.96
N CYS A 8 -0.86 -0.17 4.13
CA CYS A 8 -1.76 -0.30 5.27
C CYS A 8 -1.50 -1.58 6.07
N VAL A 9 -1.78 -1.48 7.37
CA VAL A 9 -1.92 -2.64 8.27
C VAL A 9 -3.23 -2.53 9.00
N PHE A 10 -4.05 -3.59 8.90
CA PHE A 10 -5.31 -3.73 9.60
C PHE A 10 -5.18 -4.85 10.64
N TRP A 11 -5.52 -4.56 11.90
CA TRP A 11 -5.41 -5.52 12.99
C TRP A 11 -6.32 -5.13 14.16
N LYS A 12 -6.85 -6.11 14.89
CA LYS A 12 -7.80 -5.93 16.01
C LYS A 12 -8.98 -5.04 15.61
N GLY A 13 -9.49 -5.19 14.39
CA GLY A 13 -10.65 -4.45 13.89
C GLY A 13 -10.40 -2.97 13.58
N ARG A 14 -9.15 -2.52 13.49
CA ARG A 14 -8.82 -1.11 13.17
C ARG A 14 -7.59 -0.99 12.27
N TRP A 15 -7.44 0.18 11.66
CA TRP A 15 -6.22 0.59 10.96
C TRP A 15 -5.13 0.95 11.97
N TYR A 16 -3.99 0.28 11.85
CA TYR A 16 -2.78 0.59 12.62
C TYR A 16 -1.77 1.40 11.80
N ILE A 17 -1.78 1.19 10.48
CA ILE A 17 -0.92 1.89 9.53
C ILE A 17 -1.78 2.23 8.31
N ALA A 18 -1.60 3.45 7.79
CA ALA A 18 -2.08 3.89 6.50
C ALA A 18 -1.12 4.95 5.97
N GLN A 19 0.08 4.52 5.55
CA GLN A 19 1.14 5.44 5.15
C GLN A 19 1.01 5.77 3.66
N TYR A 20 0.95 7.06 3.34
CA TYR A 20 1.11 7.53 1.98
C TYR A 20 2.57 7.41 1.54
N GLY A 21 2.82 6.52 0.58
CA GLY A 21 4.13 6.28 0.01
C GLY A 21 4.40 7.02 -1.31
N GLN A 22 5.68 7.29 -1.58
CA GLN A 22 6.15 7.91 -2.82
C GLN A 22 7.25 7.07 -3.44
N PHE A 23 7.15 6.89 -4.77
CA PHE A 23 8.05 6.09 -5.62
C PHE A 23 7.82 4.58 -5.53
N ASP A 24 8.04 3.91 -6.66
CA ASP A 24 8.14 2.44 -6.75
C ASP A 24 6.88 1.68 -6.28
N GLY A 25 5.72 2.34 -6.29
CA GLY A 25 4.45 1.83 -5.77
C GLY A 25 3.84 0.63 -6.52
N TYR A 26 4.39 0.26 -7.68
CA TYR A 26 3.93 -0.89 -8.45
C TYR A 26 4.14 -2.21 -7.69
N PRO A 27 3.42 -3.29 -8.08
CA PRO A 27 3.55 -4.60 -7.46
C PRO A 27 5.00 -5.12 -7.43
N GLU A 28 5.80 -4.91 -8.48
CA GLU A 28 7.21 -5.30 -8.57
C GLU A 28 8.10 -4.58 -7.55
N GLY A 29 7.67 -3.40 -7.12
CA GLY A 29 8.37 -2.54 -6.18
C GLY A 29 7.91 -2.78 -4.75
N GLN A 30 6.88 -2.04 -4.30
CA GLN A 30 6.39 -2.15 -2.93
C GLN A 30 5.65 -3.47 -2.66
N GLY A 31 4.88 -4.00 -3.62
CA GLY A 31 4.17 -5.27 -3.44
C GLY A 31 5.13 -6.41 -3.10
N VAL A 32 6.22 -6.56 -3.86
CA VAL A 32 7.27 -7.55 -3.61
C VAL A 32 8.03 -7.29 -2.30
N LYS A 33 8.22 -6.02 -1.89
CA LYS A 33 8.82 -5.71 -0.58
C LYS A 33 7.96 -6.24 0.57
N ILE A 34 6.64 -6.06 0.49
CA ILE A 34 5.68 -6.59 1.48
C ILE A 34 5.67 -8.11 1.42
N LEU A 35 5.59 -8.70 0.22
CA LEU A 35 5.62 -10.15 0.01
C LEU A 35 6.83 -10.77 0.73
N LYS A 36 8.04 -10.26 0.46
CA LYS A 36 9.28 -10.74 1.10
C LYS A 36 9.29 -10.58 2.61
N PHE A 37 8.70 -9.48 3.11
CA PHE A 37 8.57 -9.28 4.55
C PHE A 37 7.67 -10.36 5.17
N LEU A 38 6.53 -10.66 4.53
CA LEU A 38 5.56 -11.65 5.00
C LEU A 38 6.04 -13.10 4.85
N SER A 39 6.92 -13.39 3.89
CA SER A 39 7.51 -14.74 3.71
C SER A 39 8.37 -15.21 4.89
N VAL A 40 8.76 -14.31 5.79
CA VAL A 40 9.54 -14.66 6.98
C VAL A 40 8.60 -14.76 8.19
N ALA A 41 8.32 -15.97 8.65
CA ALA A 41 7.30 -16.23 9.67
C ALA A 41 7.43 -15.37 10.94
N CYS A 42 8.65 -15.20 11.48
CA CYS A 42 8.86 -14.40 12.69
C CYS A 42 8.57 -12.89 12.49
N ASN A 43 8.56 -12.38 11.26
CA ASN A 43 8.24 -10.98 11.01
C ASN A 43 6.79 -10.65 11.37
N ILE A 44 5.86 -11.61 11.24
CA ILE A 44 4.44 -11.38 11.56
C ILE A 44 4.26 -11.19 13.07
N ASP A 45 4.84 -12.08 13.88
CA ASP A 45 4.78 -11.98 15.34
C ASP A 45 5.49 -10.72 15.84
N ASN A 46 6.67 -10.43 15.28
CA ASN A 46 7.42 -9.22 15.58
C ASN A 46 6.66 -7.95 15.19
N LEU A 47 5.94 -7.97 14.06
CA LEU A 47 5.09 -6.86 13.64
C LEU A 47 3.93 -6.66 14.60
N LYS A 48 3.21 -7.73 14.98
CA LYS A 48 2.11 -7.68 15.97
C LYS A 48 2.60 -7.08 17.29
N SER A 49 3.73 -7.56 17.82
CA SER A 49 4.35 -6.99 19.03
C SER A 49 4.78 -5.53 18.84
N GLY A 50 5.38 -5.21 17.69
CA GLY A 50 5.81 -3.87 17.32
C GLY A 50 4.66 -2.85 17.33
N LEU A 51 3.55 -3.22 16.70
CA LEU A 51 2.34 -2.42 16.60
C LEU A 51 1.68 -2.18 17.96
N GLU A 52 1.67 -3.18 18.83
CA GLU A 52 1.04 -3.09 20.15
C GLU A 52 1.85 -2.24 21.13
N ASN A 53 3.17 -2.35 21.08
CA ASN A 53 4.04 -1.81 22.13
C ASN A 53 4.75 -0.52 21.73
N PHE A 54 4.95 -0.24 20.45
CA PHE A 54 5.86 0.83 20.02
C PHE A 54 5.21 1.90 19.16
N VAL A 55 4.12 1.59 18.46
CA VAL A 55 3.45 2.55 17.59
C VAL A 55 2.49 3.45 18.37
N TYR A 56 2.45 4.73 18.02
CA TYR A 56 1.47 5.69 18.52
C TYR A 56 1.11 6.72 17.46
N GLU A 57 -0.07 7.33 17.61
CA GLU A 57 -0.49 8.48 16.82
C GLU A 57 -0.05 9.76 17.54
N PRO A 58 0.85 10.57 16.96
CA PRO A 58 1.31 11.80 17.58
C PRO A 58 0.22 12.87 17.56
N THR A 59 0.25 13.74 18.58
CA THR A 59 -0.56 14.96 18.66
C THR A 59 -0.08 16.01 17.63
N ASN A 60 -0.91 17.02 17.36
CA ASN A 60 -0.53 18.10 16.44
C ASN A 60 0.72 18.83 16.95
N GLU A 61 0.83 19.06 18.25
CA GLU A 61 1.98 19.68 18.88
C GLU A 61 3.26 18.82 18.73
N GLU A 62 3.14 17.49 18.88
CA GLU A 62 4.25 16.57 18.62
C GLU A 62 4.65 16.55 17.15
N ILE A 63 3.68 16.61 16.23
CA ILE A 63 3.93 16.71 14.79
C ILE A 63 4.70 17.99 14.47
N GLU A 64 4.28 19.14 14.99
CA GLU A 64 4.98 20.41 14.82
C GLU A 64 6.41 20.34 15.37
N ALA A 65 6.60 19.73 16.54
CA ALA A 65 7.93 19.53 17.13
C ALA A 65 8.82 18.61 16.27
N ILE A 66 8.27 17.50 15.77
CA ILE A 66 8.96 16.59 14.86
C ILE A 66 9.42 17.32 13.60
N TRP A 67 8.55 18.14 12.99
CA TRP A 67 8.91 18.90 11.79
C TRP A 67 9.99 19.94 12.07
N ALA A 68 9.91 20.66 13.19
CA ALA A 68 10.94 21.62 13.60
C ALA A 68 12.30 20.93 13.82
N GLU A 69 12.33 19.74 14.42
CA GLU A 69 13.55 18.95 14.58
C GLU A 69 14.13 18.51 13.23
N CYS A 70 13.28 18.06 12.31
CA CYS A 70 13.68 17.69 10.95
C CYS A 70 14.27 18.88 10.18
N GLU A 71 13.66 20.05 10.29
CA GLU A 71 14.13 21.28 9.65
C GLU A 71 15.49 21.73 10.21
N ALA A 72 15.65 21.69 11.53
CA ALA A 72 16.93 22.00 12.18
C ALA A 72 18.04 21.04 11.74
N TRP A 73 17.73 19.74 11.60
CA TRP A 73 18.66 18.75 11.08
C TRP A 73 19.06 19.06 9.63
N ASP A 74 18.09 19.41 8.79
CA ASP A 74 18.32 19.78 7.40
C ASP A 74 19.20 21.04 7.28
N GLU A 75 18.96 22.06 8.09
CA GLU A 75 19.77 23.28 8.12
C GLU A 75 21.22 22.99 8.54
N ALA A 76 21.41 22.22 9.62
CA ALA A 76 22.73 21.80 10.08
C ALA A 76 23.48 21.00 9.00
N ARG A 77 22.78 20.13 8.28
CA ARG A 77 23.36 19.37 7.16
C ARG A 77 23.76 20.28 6.00
N ARG A 78 22.88 21.19 5.57
CA ARG A 78 23.17 22.15 4.47
C ARG A 78 24.37 23.04 4.80
N ALA A 79 24.56 23.39 6.06
CA ALA A 79 25.73 24.14 6.51
C ALA A 79 27.04 23.34 6.39
N GLN A 80 26.99 22.00 6.46
CA GLN A 80 28.15 21.13 6.36
C GLN A 80 28.48 20.72 4.93
N THR A 81 27.46 20.51 4.09
CA THR A 81 27.63 20.06 2.70
C THR A 81 26.61 20.69 1.77
N ASN A 82 27.08 21.09 0.58
CA ASN A 82 26.23 21.57 -0.51
C ASN A 82 25.79 20.43 -1.46
N ALA A 83 26.15 19.18 -1.16
CA ALA A 83 25.75 18.04 -1.97
C ALA A 83 24.29 17.70 -1.71
N TRP A 84 23.46 17.83 -2.74
CA TRP A 84 22.11 17.30 -2.72
C TRP A 84 22.18 15.77 -2.85
N GLU A 85 21.70 15.06 -1.83
CA GLU A 85 21.58 13.61 -1.84
C GLU A 85 20.12 13.22 -1.66
N ARG A 86 19.63 12.35 -2.56
CA ARG A 86 18.30 11.77 -2.46
C ARG A 86 18.20 10.98 -1.15
N ASN A 87 17.13 11.19 -0.38
CA ASN A 87 16.85 10.57 0.94
C ASN A 87 17.61 11.11 2.15
N MET A 88 18.29 12.25 2.03
CA MET A 88 18.94 12.92 3.16
C MET A 88 18.16 14.14 3.64
N PHE A 89 16.95 13.87 4.11
CA PHE A 89 16.13 14.84 4.80
C PHE A 89 15.95 14.39 6.25
N GLY A 90 15.79 15.36 7.16
CA GLY A 90 15.64 15.10 8.59
C GLY A 90 14.54 14.08 8.87
N ILE A 91 13.43 14.15 8.13
CA ILE A 91 12.32 13.19 8.28
C ILE A 91 12.76 11.75 7.98
N ASN A 92 13.56 11.52 6.93
CA ASN A 92 14.03 10.19 6.54
C ASN A 92 15.05 9.62 7.55
N GLN A 93 15.79 10.50 8.23
CA GLN A 93 16.88 10.10 9.13
C GLN A 93 16.40 9.95 10.58
N LEU A 94 15.52 10.83 11.04
CA LEU A 94 15.09 10.90 12.44
C LEU A 94 13.79 10.14 12.70
N TYR A 95 12.85 10.24 11.75
CA TYR A 95 11.49 9.70 11.84
C TYR A 95 11.08 8.97 10.56
N PRO A 96 11.80 7.91 10.16
CA PRO A 96 11.51 7.18 8.92
C PRO A 96 10.08 6.64 8.87
N SER A 97 9.40 6.45 10.00
CA SER A 97 7.99 6.04 9.99
C SER A 97 7.02 7.06 9.42
N LEU A 98 7.43 8.33 9.34
CA LEU A 98 6.67 9.42 8.72
C LEU A 98 7.18 9.79 7.34
N ALA A 99 8.32 9.22 6.90
CA ALA A 99 8.89 9.48 5.59
C ALA A 99 8.17 8.68 4.50
N ARG A 100 7.71 9.37 3.46
CA ARG A 100 6.93 8.78 2.35
C ARG A 100 7.74 7.75 1.56
N GLU A 101 9.06 7.91 1.52
CA GLU A 101 9.97 6.98 0.86
C GLU A 101 10.19 5.68 1.64
N THR A 102 9.85 5.65 2.93
CA THR A 102 10.00 4.44 3.75
C THR A 102 9.03 3.36 3.32
N SER A 103 7.77 3.73 3.02
CA SER A 103 6.78 2.84 2.39
C SER A 103 6.74 1.46 3.07
N ALA A 104 6.78 0.34 2.31
CA ALA A 104 6.77 -1.02 2.87
C ALA A 104 7.91 -1.29 3.87
N GLY A 105 9.00 -0.52 3.83
CA GLY A 105 10.09 -0.59 4.80
C GLY A 105 9.66 -0.29 6.23
N LEU A 106 8.53 0.39 6.43
CA LEU A 106 7.92 0.67 7.73
C LEU A 106 7.62 -0.62 8.51
N LEU A 107 7.13 -1.65 7.83
CA LEU A 107 6.83 -2.96 8.45
C LEU A 107 8.09 -3.54 9.11
N GLY A 108 9.22 -3.45 8.40
CA GLY A 108 10.52 -3.89 8.91
C GLY A 108 11.04 -3.05 10.06
N ILE A 109 10.78 -1.73 10.07
CA ILE A 109 11.16 -0.86 11.19
C ILE A 109 10.42 -1.30 12.45
N ILE A 110 9.10 -1.41 12.37
CA ILE A 110 8.24 -1.79 13.50
C ILE A 110 8.60 -3.18 14.03
N ALA A 111 8.77 -4.16 13.15
CA ALA A 111 9.13 -5.53 13.54
C ALA A 111 10.56 -5.65 14.11
N ARG A 112 11.50 -4.77 13.74
CA ARG A 112 12.84 -4.80 14.35
C ARG A 112 12.86 -4.15 15.73
N THR A 113 12.06 -3.10 15.94
CA THR A 113 12.01 -2.40 17.24
C THR A 113 11.54 -3.32 18.35
N SER A 114 10.59 -4.23 18.09
CA SER A 114 10.16 -5.23 19.08
C SER A 114 11.25 -6.22 19.46
N ARG A 115 12.16 -6.58 18.54
CA ARG A 115 13.27 -7.50 18.81
C ARG A 115 14.39 -6.89 19.64
N THR A 116 14.70 -5.62 19.41
CA THR A 116 15.84 -4.96 20.08
C THR A 116 15.64 -4.82 21.60
N GLU A 117 14.41 -5.00 22.09
CA GLU A 117 14.14 -5.02 23.53
C GLU A 117 14.23 -6.43 24.11
N ASP A 118 13.77 -7.46 23.38
CA ASP A 118 13.90 -8.85 23.82
C ASP A 118 15.38 -9.30 23.93
N GLU A 119 16.26 -8.77 23.07
CA GLU A 119 17.71 -9.03 23.12
C GLU A 119 18.45 -8.17 24.16
N GLY A 120 17.78 -7.18 24.77
CA GLY A 120 18.32 -6.32 25.84
C GLY A 120 18.41 -7.00 27.21
N ASP A 121 17.78 -8.18 27.37
CA ASP A 121 17.77 -8.97 28.61
C ASP A 121 18.68 -10.22 28.55
N ALA A 122 19.40 -10.42 27.45
CA ALA A 122 20.40 -11.49 27.31
C ALA A 122 21.81 -10.94 27.59
N GLU A 123 22.12 -10.68 28.86
CA GLU A 123 23.47 -10.41 29.34
C GLU A 123 24.42 -11.55 28.93
N GLY A 124 25.26 -11.28 27.93
CA GLY A 124 26.54 -11.98 27.75
C GLY A 124 27.61 -11.18 28.47
N ASP A 125 27.98 -11.63 29.66
CA ASP A 125 29.11 -11.14 30.47
C ASP A 125 30.36 -10.89 29.61
N VAL A 126 30.69 -9.62 29.36
CA VAL A 126 32.06 -9.17 29.11
C VAL A 126 32.29 -7.87 29.86
N GLU A 127 33.07 -7.98 30.94
CA GLU A 127 33.51 -6.89 31.82
C GLU A 127 34.14 -5.72 31.05
N GLY A 128 33.72 -4.49 31.38
CA GLY A 128 34.55 -3.30 31.15
C GLY A 128 33.82 -1.96 31.03
N GLY A 129 33.62 -1.29 32.16
CA GLY A 129 33.64 0.19 32.20
C GLY A 129 32.30 0.94 32.27
N ALA A 130 31.85 1.19 33.50
CA ALA A 130 31.16 2.38 33.99
C ALA A 130 30.34 3.25 33.00
N GLN A 131 29.02 3.04 33.00
CA GLN A 131 27.98 4.07 33.11
C GLN A 131 26.69 3.35 33.51
N GLY A 132 25.97 3.87 34.52
CA GLY A 132 24.80 3.22 35.11
C GLY A 132 23.65 2.99 34.11
N PRO A 133 22.67 2.14 34.42
CA PRO A 133 21.57 1.85 33.52
C PRO A 133 20.63 3.07 33.51
N GLU A 134 20.89 4.01 32.60
CA GLU A 134 19.80 4.83 32.09
C GLU A 134 18.84 3.85 31.42
N THR A 135 17.70 3.61 32.05
CA THR A 135 16.56 2.93 31.44
C THR A 135 16.13 3.77 30.24
N LYS A 136 16.76 3.55 29.08
CA LYS A 136 16.36 4.14 27.81
C LYS A 136 14.94 3.65 27.57
N THR A 137 13.98 4.53 27.80
CA THR A 137 12.61 4.28 27.39
C THR A 137 12.60 3.92 25.90
N PRO A 138 11.84 2.89 25.50
CA PRO A 138 11.67 2.53 24.10
C PRO A 138 11.44 3.77 23.23
N LYS A 139 12.19 3.94 22.14
CA LYS A 139 11.87 5.00 21.18
C LYS A 139 10.56 4.62 20.50
N LYS A 140 9.46 5.23 20.93
CA LYS A 140 8.14 5.08 20.31
C LYS A 140 8.19 5.53 18.84
N ILE A 141 7.38 4.89 18.01
CA ILE A 141 7.32 5.08 16.56
C ILE A 141 6.06 5.88 16.23
N PRO A 142 6.18 7.16 15.83
CA PRO A 142 5.02 7.95 15.42
C PRO A 142 4.51 7.46 14.07
N VAL A 143 3.19 7.31 13.93
CA VAL A 143 2.51 6.95 12.69
C VAL A 143 1.30 7.87 12.51
N CYS A 144 1.14 8.43 11.31
CA CYS A 144 -0.05 9.19 10.92
C CYS A 144 -0.87 8.39 9.92
N LEU A 145 -2.16 8.22 10.21
CA LEU A 145 -3.07 7.51 9.31
C LEU A 145 -3.54 8.45 8.19
N GLN A 146 -3.12 8.18 6.96
CA GLN A 146 -3.46 8.95 5.76
C GLN A 146 -4.47 8.21 4.89
N LEU A 147 -5.48 7.60 5.52
CA LEU A 147 -6.48 6.75 4.85
C LEU A 147 -7.20 7.48 3.71
N GLU A 148 -7.53 8.76 3.88
CA GLU A 148 -8.24 9.57 2.86
C GLU A 148 -7.48 9.67 1.54
N PHE A 149 -6.16 9.38 1.51
CA PHE A 149 -5.42 9.27 0.26
C PHE A 149 -5.99 8.18 -0.67
N ALA A 150 -6.64 7.15 -0.11
CA ALA A 150 -7.38 6.15 -0.89
C ALA A 150 -8.46 6.77 -1.80
N ASN A 151 -8.98 7.95 -1.45
CA ASN A 151 -9.99 8.64 -2.26
C ASN A 151 -9.44 9.46 -3.42
N ASP A 152 -8.12 9.63 -3.50
CA ASP A 152 -7.47 10.36 -4.57
C ASP A 152 -7.17 9.41 -5.74
N SER A 153 -8.19 9.08 -6.54
CA SER A 153 -8.03 8.14 -7.66
C SER A 153 -7.03 8.60 -8.73
N LEU A 154 -6.67 9.89 -8.77
CA LEU A 154 -5.68 10.42 -9.69
C LEU A 154 -4.25 10.09 -9.25
N PHE A 155 -4.02 10.02 -7.94
CA PHE A 155 -2.68 9.86 -7.37
C PHE A 155 -2.49 8.58 -6.58
N CYS A 156 -3.51 7.98 -5.98
CA CYS A 156 -3.45 6.68 -5.33
C CYS A 156 -3.51 5.57 -6.39
N GLU A 157 -2.36 5.32 -7.02
CA GLU A 157 -2.24 4.36 -8.11
C GLU A 157 -2.33 2.91 -7.59
N TRP A 158 -1.85 2.66 -6.37
CA TRP A 158 -1.86 1.35 -5.72
C TRP A 158 -2.16 1.45 -4.22
N ALA A 159 -2.83 0.45 -3.65
CA ALA A 159 -2.93 0.29 -2.21
C ALA A 159 -2.67 -1.16 -1.80
N TYR A 160 -2.00 -1.32 -0.67
CA TYR A 160 -1.58 -2.61 -0.13
C TYR A 160 -2.08 -2.74 1.29
N VAL A 161 -2.83 -3.80 1.59
CA VAL A 161 -3.37 -4.02 2.93
C VAL A 161 -2.84 -5.33 3.47
N VAL A 162 -2.07 -5.26 4.55
CA VAL A 162 -1.73 -6.43 5.37
C VAL A 162 -2.81 -6.55 6.45
N ASP A 163 -3.74 -7.47 6.27
CA ASP A 163 -4.80 -7.77 7.24
C ASP A 163 -4.32 -8.90 8.17
N LEU A 164 -3.91 -8.52 9.38
CA LEU A 164 -3.40 -9.43 10.40
C LEU A 164 -4.52 -10.19 11.14
N ASP A 165 -5.78 -9.75 11.01
CA ASP A 165 -6.93 -10.45 11.59
C ASP A 165 -7.33 -11.63 10.71
N LYS A 166 -7.26 -11.45 9.39
CA LYS A 166 -7.57 -12.49 8.39
C LYS A 166 -6.34 -13.24 7.88
N GLU A 167 -5.14 -12.77 8.21
CA GLU A 167 -3.86 -13.30 7.73
C GLU A 167 -3.76 -13.31 6.20
N VAL A 168 -4.18 -12.19 5.60
CA VAL A 168 -4.13 -11.98 4.15
C VAL A 168 -3.36 -10.71 3.79
N PHE A 169 -2.73 -10.76 2.62
CA PHE A 169 -2.15 -9.60 1.93
C PHE A 169 -3.04 -9.26 0.73
N GLU A 170 -3.67 -8.10 0.75
CA GLU A 170 -4.57 -7.63 -0.31
C GLU A 170 -3.87 -6.57 -1.17
N VAL A 171 -4.09 -6.68 -2.48
CA VAL A 171 -3.55 -5.76 -3.48
C VAL A 171 -4.71 -5.05 -4.17
N TYR A 172 -4.59 -3.73 -4.23
CA TYR A 172 -5.54 -2.85 -4.88
C TYR A 172 -4.84 -1.99 -5.94
N GLY A 173 -5.50 -1.75 -7.06
CA GLY A 173 -5.01 -0.93 -8.16
C GLY A 173 -6.16 -0.34 -8.96
N GLY A 174 -5.92 0.80 -9.63
CA GLY A 174 -6.99 1.54 -10.31
C GLY A 174 -8.00 2.12 -9.31
N SER A 175 -9.25 2.32 -9.75
CA SER A 175 -10.30 2.89 -8.90
C SER A 175 -11.67 2.27 -9.13
N GLU A 176 -12.46 2.15 -8.06
CA GLU A 176 -13.85 1.72 -8.11
C GLU A 176 -14.75 2.58 -7.21
N LYS A 177 -16.06 2.38 -7.35
CA LYS A 177 -17.05 2.99 -6.45
C LYS A 177 -17.13 2.21 -5.15
N LYS A 178 -17.35 2.91 -4.05
CA LYS A 178 -17.59 2.28 -2.75
C LYS A 178 -18.85 1.41 -2.78
N HIS A 179 -18.78 0.31 -2.03
CA HIS A 179 -19.90 -0.58 -1.75
C HIS A 179 -19.75 -1.18 -0.34
N ASP A 180 -20.81 -1.77 0.22
CA ASP A 180 -20.89 -2.21 1.63
C ASP A 180 -19.78 -3.20 2.07
N ARG A 181 -19.26 -3.96 1.12
CA ARG A 181 -18.18 -4.94 1.31
C ARG A 181 -16.77 -4.38 1.10
N HIS A 182 -16.64 -3.12 0.68
CA HIS A 182 -15.34 -2.55 0.31
C HIS A 182 -14.52 -2.20 1.54
N ARG A 183 -13.21 -2.48 1.50
CA ARG A 183 -12.27 -2.27 2.61
C ARG A 183 -12.19 -0.82 3.08
N PHE A 184 -12.28 0.12 2.13
CA PHE A 184 -12.21 1.57 2.33
C PHE A 184 -13.58 2.26 2.30
N LYS A 185 -14.70 1.54 2.51
CA LYS A 185 -16.04 2.12 2.39
C LYS A 185 -16.27 3.33 3.33
N ASP A 186 -15.73 3.28 4.54
CA ASP A 186 -15.92 4.28 5.59
C ASP A 186 -14.87 5.42 5.54
N VAL A 187 -14.04 5.46 4.49
CA VAL A 187 -12.94 6.44 4.36
C VAL A 187 -13.36 7.60 3.47
N GLY A 188 -13.46 8.81 4.02
CA GLY A 188 -13.87 10.02 3.31
C GLY A 188 -15.31 9.97 2.77
N ASP A 189 -15.65 10.87 1.85
CA ASP A 189 -17.03 11.05 1.36
C ASP A 189 -17.60 9.81 0.64
N GLU A 190 -18.90 9.55 0.78
CA GLU A 190 -19.58 8.36 0.23
C GLU A 190 -19.45 8.22 -1.30
N GLN A 191 -19.35 9.34 -2.02
CA GLN A 191 -19.24 9.36 -3.49
C GLN A 191 -17.79 9.34 -3.98
N SER A 192 -16.82 9.48 -3.07
CA SER A 192 -15.42 9.43 -3.43
C SER A 192 -15.04 8.04 -3.91
N PRO A 193 -14.26 7.92 -5.01
CA PRO A 193 -13.74 6.64 -5.44
C PRO A 193 -12.81 6.05 -4.38
N VAL A 194 -12.50 4.78 -4.53
CA VAL A 194 -11.55 4.05 -3.69
C VAL A 194 -10.67 3.17 -4.58
N PRO A 195 -9.50 2.72 -4.12
CA PRO A 195 -8.63 1.86 -4.90
C PRO A 195 -9.35 0.53 -5.13
N ALA A 196 -9.32 0.00 -6.35
CA ALA A 196 -10.11 -1.18 -6.64
C ALA A 196 -9.42 -2.47 -6.19
N PHE A 197 -10.19 -3.38 -5.61
CA PHE A 197 -9.65 -4.68 -5.20
C PHE A 197 -9.25 -5.51 -6.42
N LEU A 198 -8.02 -6.03 -6.43
CA LEU A 198 -7.55 -6.95 -7.47
C LEU A 198 -7.51 -8.38 -6.96
N CYS A 199 -6.70 -8.64 -5.92
CA CYS A 199 -6.51 -9.98 -5.40
C CYS A 199 -6.05 -9.98 -3.94
N SER A 200 -6.09 -11.16 -3.33
CA SER A 200 -5.61 -11.40 -1.96
C SER A 200 -4.83 -12.69 -1.86
N PHE A 201 -3.78 -12.69 -1.05
CA PHE A 201 -2.91 -13.82 -0.80
C PHE A 201 -2.97 -14.21 0.68
N ASN A 202 -3.21 -15.48 0.98
CA ASN A 202 -3.09 -15.95 2.37
C ASN A 202 -1.62 -16.01 2.79
N PHE A 203 -1.30 -15.73 4.05
CA PHE A 203 0.09 -15.83 4.53
C PHE A 203 0.69 -17.23 4.35
N ALA A 204 -0.12 -18.27 4.53
CA ALA A 204 0.30 -19.65 4.26
C ALA A 204 0.65 -19.89 2.78
N GLU A 205 -0.08 -19.25 1.86
CA GLU A 205 0.22 -19.31 0.42
C GLU A 205 1.54 -18.58 0.12
N ILE A 206 1.72 -17.37 0.65
CA ILE A 206 2.95 -16.57 0.50
C ILE A 206 4.18 -17.35 0.97
N PHE A 207 4.06 -18.10 2.07
CA PHE A 207 5.15 -18.92 2.59
C PHE A 207 5.55 -20.07 1.64
N LEU A 208 4.61 -20.55 0.82
CA LEU A 208 4.83 -21.64 -0.14
C LEU A 208 5.26 -21.16 -1.52
N MET A 209 5.13 -19.87 -1.82
CA MET A 209 5.55 -19.29 -3.10
C MET A 209 7.06 -19.47 -3.30
N LYS A 210 7.45 -19.92 -4.50
CA LYS A 210 8.86 -20.21 -4.78
C LYS A 210 9.66 -18.97 -5.13
N ASN A 211 9.00 -17.99 -5.73
CA ASN A 211 9.62 -16.77 -6.24
C ASN A 211 8.59 -15.64 -6.32
N ASN A 212 9.07 -14.42 -6.58
CA ASN A 212 8.19 -13.25 -6.67
C ASN A 212 7.33 -13.25 -7.94
N SER A 213 7.69 -14.01 -8.99
CA SER A 213 6.92 -14.05 -10.24
C SER A 213 5.55 -14.66 -10.03
N GLU A 214 5.43 -15.71 -9.19
CA GLU A 214 4.12 -16.29 -8.85
C GLU A 214 3.15 -15.25 -8.24
N PHE A 215 3.68 -14.28 -7.48
CA PHE A 215 2.90 -13.15 -6.97
C PHE A 215 2.56 -12.15 -8.09
N LEU A 216 3.55 -11.77 -8.91
CA LEU A 216 3.38 -10.77 -9.96
C LEU A 216 2.42 -11.23 -11.05
N ASP A 217 2.56 -12.48 -11.51
CA ASP A 217 1.71 -13.08 -12.54
C ASP A 217 0.23 -13.05 -12.10
N LYS A 218 -0.05 -13.34 -10.81
CA LYS A 218 -1.40 -13.28 -10.25
C LYS A 218 -1.96 -11.86 -10.15
N VAL A 219 -1.12 -10.89 -9.82
CA VAL A 219 -1.55 -9.48 -9.78
C VAL A 219 -1.81 -8.96 -11.20
N GLU A 220 -0.99 -9.36 -12.17
CA GLU A 220 -1.15 -9.02 -13.58
C GLU A 220 -2.42 -9.66 -14.16
N GLU A 221 -2.66 -10.95 -13.93
CA GLU A 221 -3.87 -11.66 -14.33
C GLU A 221 -5.13 -10.96 -13.79
N ALA A 222 -5.18 -10.69 -12.48
CA ALA A 222 -6.30 -9.98 -11.85
C ALA A 222 -6.47 -8.53 -12.38
N SER A 223 -5.37 -7.85 -12.72
CA SER A 223 -5.43 -6.51 -13.30
C SER A 223 -5.98 -6.53 -14.73
N ASN A 224 -5.65 -7.55 -15.53
CA ASN A 224 -6.13 -7.69 -16.90
C ASN A 224 -7.61 -8.09 -16.93
N GLU A 225 -8.02 -9.08 -16.12
CA GLU A 225 -9.43 -9.49 -16.00
C GLU A 225 -10.31 -8.28 -15.65
N ARG A 226 -9.86 -7.45 -14.70
CA ARG A 226 -10.59 -6.24 -14.33
C ARG A 226 -10.65 -5.20 -15.44
N ALA A 227 -9.58 -5.05 -16.22
CA ALA A 227 -9.57 -4.12 -17.36
C ALA A 227 -10.57 -4.57 -18.44
N GLU A 228 -10.67 -5.87 -18.70
CA GLU A 228 -11.66 -6.45 -19.62
C GLU A 228 -13.09 -6.22 -19.11
N GLU A 229 -13.36 -6.43 -17.81
CA GLU A 229 -14.66 -6.13 -17.19
C GLU A 229 -15.05 -4.64 -17.31
N ASP A 230 -14.10 -3.73 -17.05
CA ASP A 230 -14.30 -2.29 -17.17
C ASP A 230 -14.60 -1.88 -18.64
N GLU A 231 -13.94 -2.49 -19.62
CA GLU A 231 -14.19 -2.26 -21.05
C GLU A 231 -15.58 -2.76 -21.49
N GLU A 232 -15.98 -3.97 -21.06
CA GLU A 232 -17.31 -4.51 -21.33
C GLU A 232 -18.44 -3.65 -20.73
N ASP A 233 -18.25 -3.14 -19.51
CA ASP A 233 -19.24 -2.32 -18.83
C ASP A 233 -19.41 -0.95 -19.51
N VAL A 234 -18.31 -0.38 -20.02
CA VAL A 234 -18.36 0.85 -20.83
C VAL A 234 -19.15 0.59 -22.11
N ASP A 235 -18.85 -0.50 -22.83
CA ASP A 235 -19.54 -0.84 -24.08
C ASP A 235 -21.05 -1.06 -23.86
N LYS A 236 -21.43 -1.82 -22.83
CA LYS A 236 -22.85 -2.00 -22.43
C LYS A 236 -23.52 -0.66 -22.09
N SER A 237 -22.80 0.23 -21.40
CA SER A 237 -23.32 1.55 -21.04
C SER A 237 -23.57 2.45 -22.26
N ASP A 238 -22.70 2.37 -23.27
CA ASP A 238 -22.80 3.15 -24.50
C ASP A 238 -23.90 2.60 -25.43
N ILE A 239 -24.06 1.26 -25.52
CA ILE A 239 -25.21 0.63 -26.19
C ILE A 239 -26.51 1.11 -25.53
N GLN A 240 -26.58 1.08 -24.20
CA GLN A 240 -27.77 1.51 -23.46
C GLN A 240 -28.08 3.00 -23.68
N ARG A 241 -27.07 3.86 -23.70
CA ARG A 241 -27.20 5.29 -24.02
C ARG A 241 -27.66 5.51 -25.46
N HIS A 242 -27.12 4.76 -26.42
CA HIS A 242 -27.54 4.83 -27.81
C HIS A 242 -29.01 4.45 -27.96
N ALA A 243 -29.44 3.32 -27.37
CA ALA A 243 -30.84 2.90 -27.38
C ALA A 243 -31.77 3.98 -26.80
N THR A 244 -31.37 4.57 -25.68
CA THR A 244 -32.14 5.64 -25.02
C THR A 244 -32.20 6.92 -25.86
N THR A 245 -31.11 7.28 -26.54
CA THR A 245 -30.99 8.52 -27.33
C THR A 245 -31.70 8.43 -28.67
N THR A 246 -31.63 7.27 -29.34
CA THR A 246 -32.23 7.09 -30.68
C THR A 246 -33.63 6.48 -30.64
N GLY A 247 -34.06 5.97 -29.48
CA GLY A 247 -35.33 5.24 -29.33
C GLY A 247 -35.33 3.88 -30.02
N VAL A 248 -34.17 3.42 -30.50
CA VAL A 248 -34.01 2.09 -31.10
C VAL A 248 -33.98 1.04 -29.98
N PRO A 249 -34.78 -0.03 -30.06
CA PRO A 249 -34.74 -1.11 -29.08
C PRO A 249 -33.35 -1.75 -28.96
N LEU A 250 -32.94 -2.07 -27.73
CA LEU A 250 -31.61 -2.62 -27.41
C LEU A 250 -31.22 -3.82 -28.31
N TRP A 251 -32.13 -4.79 -28.43
CA TRP A 251 -31.92 -6.01 -29.23
C TRP A 251 -31.57 -5.74 -30.69
N ARG A 252 -31.97 -4.58 -31.24
CA ARG A 252 -31.71 -4.22 -32.63
C ARG A 252 -30.30 -3.66 -32.80
N ILE A 253 -29.82 -2.88 -31.83
CA ILE A 253 -28.44 -2.38 -31.82
C ILE A 253 -27.45 -3.53 -31.59
N GLU A 254 -27.80 -4.47 -30.72
CA GLU A 254 -27.02 -5.70 -30.50
C GLU A 254 -26.96 -6.57 -31.76
N GLN A 255 -28.07 -6.72 -32.48
CA GLN A 255 -28.13 -7.50 -33.72
C GLN A 255 -27.32 -6.85 -34.86
N ASP A 256 -27.43 -5.53 -35.04
CA ASP A 256 -26.68 -4.82 -36.08
C ASP A 256 -25.15 -4.94 -35.87
N ARG A 257 -24.68 -4.96 -34.61
CA ARG A 257 -23.26 -5.17 -34.27
C ARG A 257 -22.77 -6.59 -34.56
N LEU A 258 -23.57 -7.60 -34.25
CA LEU A 258 -23.24 -9.00 -34.56
C LEU A 258 -23.12 -9.22 -36.07
N ASP A 259 -24.01 -8.60 -36.85
CA ASP A 259 -23.98 -8.64 -38.32
C ASP A 259 -22.72 -7.93 -38.88
N ASP A 260 -22.25 -6.85 -38.25
CA ASP A 260 -21.02 -6.14 -38.62
C ASP A 260 -19.75 -6.95 -38.27
N GLU A 261 -19.66 -7.57 -37.10
CA GLU A 261 -18.51 -8.39 -36.69
C GLU A 261 -18.34 -9.65 -37.57
N ASP A 262 -19.45 -10.32 -37.93
CA ASP A 262 -19.45 -11.47 -38.85
C ASP A 262 -19.00 -11.07 -40.28
N SER A 263 -19.24 -9.81 -40.67
CA SER A 263 -18.82 -9.27 -41.96
C SER A 263 -17.32 -8.97 -42.02
N GLU A 264 -16.72 -8.53 -40.91
CA GLU A 264 -15.27 -8.27 -40.81
C GLU A 264 -14.46 -9.57 -40.68
N GLY A 265 -14.96 -10.56 -39.93
CA GLY A 265 -14.34 -11.89 -39.83
C GLY A 265 -14.29 -12.66 -41.16
N SER A 266 -15.25 -12.39 -42.05
CA SER A 266 -15.35 -13.00 -43.38
C SER A 266 -14.35 -12.43 -44.40
N ALA A 267 -13.72 -11.27 -44.12
CA ALA A 267 -12.79 -10.62 -45.04
C ALA A 267 -11.32 -11.07 -44.88
N GLN A 268 -10.96 -11.78 -43.81
CA GLN A 268 -9.59 -12.30 -43.60
C GLN A 268 -9.35 -13.72 -44.15
N GLY A 269 -10.37 -14.34 -44.75
CA GLY A 269 -10.30 -15.67 -45.35
C GLY A 269 -10.43 -15.64 -46.87
N SER A 270 -9.41 -15.17 -47.59
CA SER A 270 -9.23 -15.52 -49.01
C SER A 270 -7.73 -15.59 -49.34
N PRO A 271 -7.29 -16.64 -50.05
CA PRO A 271 -5.88 -17.08 -50.14
C PRO A 271 -4.95 -16.15 -50.91
#